data_AF-A0AAJ3TTU0-F1
#
_entry.id   AF-A0AAJ3TTU0-F1
#
_cell.length_a   1.000
_cell.length_b   1.000
_cell.length_c   1.000
_cell.angle_alpha   90.00
_cell.angle_beta   90.00
_cell.angle_gamma   90.00
#
_symmetry.space_group_name_H-M   'P 1'
#
loop_
_entity.id
_entity.type
_entity.pdbx_description
1 polymer ?
#
loop_
_entity_poly.entity_id
_entity_poly.type
_entity_poly.pdbx_seq_one_letter_code
_entity_poly.pdbx_strand_id
1 'polypeptide(L)'
;MFVVGRDEVLAHLDDARLDRARALPESDLDVHQQLFAPKSAHEIAAALRPTVAGLIDRTSTAGGGDAVAEVTTPISGALFDIVARLRLLPAEHLAGRSGHVLSEAFRNLSKHAGWHLFELARRPELCEMLRHQPELIREFVEEVLRLEPMVQGCQRFTTQPTTVGGVEVPPGRVVMLCIAAVQRDGSDAMSTDDLVIGVRAHRHWSLGAGSMRCRGGHIVRQVLHVLVEEWVDRAGHLELVSGFLPAAGFPNTESALFLPELPLVTRT
;
A
#
# COMPACT_ATOMS: atom_id res chain seq x y z
N MET A 1 -15.05 13.44 17.39
CA MET A 1 -14.65 12.67 16.20
C MET A 1 -15.88 11.92 15.74
N PHE A 2 -16.44 12.25 14.59
CA PHE A 2 -17.59 11.52 14.03
C PHE A 2 -17.02 10.41 13.13
N VAL A 3 -17.36 9.17 13.41
CA VAL A 3 -17.04 8.05 12.52
C VAL A 3 -18.26 7.87 11.63
N VAL A 4 -18.06 8.03 10.33
CA VAL A 4 -19.10 7.86 9.32
C VAL A 4 -19.09 6.39 8.93
N GLY A 5 -20.26 5.75 8.93
CA GLY A 5 -20.39 4.35 8.55
C GLY A 5 -19.99 4.11 7.09
N ARG A 6 -19.43 2.93 6.84
CA ARG A 6 -18.97 2.43 5.53
C ARG A 6 -19.96 2.69 4.38
N ASP A 7 -21.24 2.37 4.58
CA ASP A 7 -22.28 2.45 3.54
C ASP A 7 -22.56 3.87 3.04
N GLU A 8 -22.49 4.85 3.94
CA GLU A 8 -22.74 6.25 3.60
C GLU A 8 -21.56 6.86 2.82
N VAL A 9 -20.34 6.44 3.16
CA VAL A 9 -19.15 6.75 2.36
C VAL A 9 -19.28 6.12 0.97
N LEU A 10 -19.76 4.87 0.87
CA LEU A 10 -19.96 4.17 -0.40
C LEU A 10 -20.96 4.87 -1.33
N ALA A 11 -22.04 5.45 -0.81
CA ALA A 11 -23.11 6.04 -1.61
C ALA A 11 -22.68 7.27 -2.43
N HIS A 12 -21.62 7.98 -2.02
CA HIS A 12 -21.23 9.27 -2.60
C HIS A 12 -19.82 9.29 -3.22
N LEU A 13 -19.08 8.17 -3.13
CA LEU A 13 -17.67 8.10 -3.48
C LEU A 13 -17.33 8.27 -4.97
N ASP A 14 -18.26 7.89 -5.85
CA ASP A 14 -18.08 7.94 -7.31
C ASP A 14 -18.91 9.07 -7.96
N ASP A 15 -19.32 10.07 -7.17
CA ASP A 15 -20.04 11.25 -7.69
C ASP A 15 -19.08 12.16 -8.49
N ALA A 16 -19.23 12.15 -9.81
CA ALA A 16 -18.44 12.95 -10.74
C ALA A 16 -18.51 14.47 -10.47
N ARG A 17 -19.49 14.96 -9.69
CA ARG A 17 -19.56 16.38 -9.29
C ARG A 17 -18.48 16.77 -8.28
N LEU A 18 -17.91 15.80 -7.55
CA LEU A 18 -16.83 15.98 -6.57
C LEU A 18 -15.43 16.02 -7.22
N ASP A 19 -15.33 15.86 -8.54
CA ASP A 19 -14.07 15.71 -9.29
C ASP A 19 -13.37 17.05 -9.63
N ARG A 20 -13.97 18.19 -9.24
CA ARG A 20 -13.60 19.54 -9.71
C ARG A 20 -12.34 20.15 -9.08
N ALA A 21 -11.74 19.51 -8.08
CA ALA A 21 -10.57 20.04 -7.37
C ALA A 21 -9.27 19.36 -7.84
N ARG A 22 -8.87 19.57 -9.11
CA ARG A 22 -7.56 19.10 -9.58
C ARG A 22 -6.48 20.11 -9.19
N ALA A 23 -5.47 19.65 -8.44
CA ALA A 23 -4.36 20.46 -7.93
C ALA A 23 -3.11 20.47 -8.85
N LEU A 24 -3.17 19.82 -10.02
CA LEU A 24 -2.05 19.68 -10.96
C LEU A 24 -2.43 20.26 -12.34
N PRO A 25 -1.47 20.89 -13.05
CA PRO A 25 -1.63 21.25 -14.46
C PRO A 25 -1.95 20.05 -15.34
N GLU A 26 -2.66 20.28 -16.43
CA GLU A 26 -3.12 19.20 -17.35
C GLU A 26 -1.96 18.44 -18.00
N SER A 27 -0.87 19.12 -18.33
CA SER A 27 0.36 18.50 -18.86
C SER A 27 0.98 17.48 -17.90
N ASP A 28 0.98 17.77 -16.61
CA ASP A 28 1.50 16.83 -15.59
C ASP A 28 0.53 15.66 -15.42
N LEU A 29 -0.78 15.88 -15.58
CA LEU A 29 -1.77 14.81 -15.48
C LEU A 29 -1.60 13.74 -16.56
N ASP A 30 -1.24 14.13 -17.79
CA ASP A 30 -1.05 13.18 -18.89
C ASP A 30 0.21 12.33 -18.69
N VAL A 31 1.31 12.96 -18.26
CA VAL A 31 2.55 12.27 -17.90
C VAL A 31 2.32 11.28 -16.76
N HIS A 32 1.61 11.70 -15.71
CA HIS A 32 1.26 10.81 -14.60
C HIS A 32 0.36 9.66 -15.07
N GLN A 33 -0.62 9.90 -15.96
CA GLN A 33 -1.47 8.83 -16.49
C GLN A 33 -0.69 7.77 -17.25
N GLN A 34 0.30 8.17 -18.04
CA GLN A 34 1.14 7.25 -18.80
C GLN A 34 2.04 6.39 -17.89
N LEU A 35 2.67 7.01 -16.88
CA LEU A 35 3.49 6.29 -15.91
C LEU A 35 2.67 5.23 -15.16
N PHE A 36 1.45 5.58 -14.75
CA PHE A 36 0.60 4.73 -13.93
C PHE A 36 -0.33 3.80 -14.73
N ALA A 37 -0.15 3.72 -16.05
CA ALA A 37 -0.92 2.83 -16.90
C ALA A 37 -0.65 1.35 -16.56
N PRO A 38 -1.64 0.44 -16.73
CA PRO A 38 -1.47 -0.98 -16.44
C PRO A 38 -0.29 -1.65 -17.16
N LYS A 39 -0.01 -1.25 -18.40
CA LYS A 39 1.13 -1.76 -19.17
C LYS A 39 2.47 -1.40 -18.51
N SER A 40 2.63 -0.14 -18.14
CA SER A 40 3.83 0.37 -17.44
C SER A 40 4.03 -0.36 -16.12
N ALA A 41 2.95 -0.65 -15.38
CA ALA A 41 3.03 -1.42 -14.13
C ALA A 41 3.59 -2.84 -14.34
N HIS A 42 3.19 -3.51 -15.43
CA HIS A 42 3.72 -4.83 -15.78
C HIS A 42 5.20 -4.77 -16.18
N GLU A 43 5.59 -3.79 -16.99
CA GLU A 43 6.99 -3.58 -17.41
C GLU A 43 7.91 -3.30 -16.21
N ILE A 44 7.46 -2.44 -15.27
CA ILE A 44 8.19 -2.16 -14.02
C ILE A 44 8.34 -3.44 -13.18
N ALA A 45 7.25 -4.20 -12.99
CA ALA A 45 7.28 -5.41 -12.17
C ALA A 45 8.19 -6.49 -12.77
N ALA A 46 8.14 -6.67 -14.09
CA ALA A 46 9.03 -7.58 -14.81
C ALA A 46 10.50 -7.18 -14.65
N ALA A 47 10.81 -5.87 -14.75
CA ALA A 47 12.17 -5.37 -14.58
C ALA A 47 12.67 -5.43 -13.12
N LEU A 48 11.75 -5.36 -12.14
CA LEU A 48 12.08 -5.35 -10.71
C LEU A 48 12.36 -6.75 -10.16
N ARG A 49 11.70 -7.78 -10.69
CA ARG A 49 11.76 -9.16 -10.19
C ARG A 49 13.19 -9.67 -9.92
N PRO A 50 14.18 -9.54 -10.83
CA PRO A 50 15.54 -10.03 -10.56
C PRO A 50 16.19 -9.34 -9.35
N THR A 51 15.91 -8.05 -9.15
CA THR A 51 16.43 -7.29 -8.00
C THR A 51 15.78 -7.76 -6.69
N VAL A 52 14.46 -7.95 -6.68
CA VAL A 52 13.72 -8.47 -5.51
C VAL A 52 14.21 -9.87 -5.15
N ALA A 53 14.26 -10.78 -6.12
CA ALA A 53 14.78 -12.14 -5.95
C ALA A 53 16.18 -12.14 -5.33
N GLY A 54 17.10 -11.34 -5.88
CA GLY A 54 18.47 -11.27 -5.38
C GLY A 54 18.61 -10.63 -3.99
N LEU A 55 17.73 -9.70 -3.62
CA LEU A 55 17.67 -9.15 -2.25
C LEU A 55 17.22 -10.25 -1.26
N ILE A 56 16.14 -10.95 -1.59
CA ILE A 56 15.56 -12.01 -0.76
C ILE A 56 16.53 -13.20 -0.61
N ASP A 57 17.19 -13.62 -1.70
CA ASP A 57 18.18 -14.70 -1.65
C ASP A 57 19.32 -14.37 -0.69
N ARG A 58 19.78 -13.11 -0.64
CA ARG A 58 20.83 -12.69 0.30
C ARG A 58 20.36 -12.75 1.74
N THR A 59 19.20 -12.17 2.05
CA THR A 59 18.64 -12.22 3.41
C THR A 59 18.35 -13.66 3.86
N SER A 60 17.85 -14.50 2.96
CA SER A 60 17.63 -15.93 3.25
C SER A 60 18.93 -16.70 3.48
N THR A 61 19.94 -16.50 2.64
CA THR A 61 21.25 -17.17 2.79
C THR A 61 21.98 -16.74 4.07
N ALA A 62 21.79 -15.50 4.52
CA ALA A 62 22.31 -15.00 5.78
C ALA A 62 21.60 -15.58 7.01
N GLY A 63 20.48 -16.30 6.82
CA GLY A 63 19.67 -16.87 7.89
C GLY A 63 18.73 -15.87 8.58
N GLY A 64 18.36 -14.79 7.88
CA GLY A 64 17.58 -13.68 8.42
C GLY A 64 18.39 -12.39 8.53
N GLY A 65 17.83 -11.40 9.21
CA GLY A 65 18.32 -10.02 9.21
C GLY A 65 17.17 -9.03 9.39
N ASP A 66 17.43 -7.75 9.13
CA ASP A 66 16.37 -6.74 9.07
C ASP A 66 15.83 -6.64 7.65
N ALA A 67 14.69 -7.27 7.39
CA ALA A 67 14.09 -7.25 6.05
C ALA A 67 13.66 -5.85 5.59
N VAL A 68 13.42 -4.90 6.51
CA VAL A 68 13.13 -3.50 6.12
C VAL A 68 14.37 -2.85 5.51
N ALA A 69 15.52 -2.97 6.16
CA ALA A 69 16.78 -2.43 5.66
C ALA A 69 17.31 -3.19 4.45
N GLU A 70 17.15 -4.51 4.42
CA GLU A 70 17.81 -5.39 3.44
C GLU A 70 16.99 -5.68 2.19
N VAL A 71 15.66 -5.61 2.27
CA VAL A 71 14.75 -5.96 1.15
C VAL A 71 13.86 -4.79 0.80
N THR A 72 13.05 -4.28 1.74
CA THR A 72 11.97 -3.35 1.39
C THR A 72 12.48 -1.97 1.01
N THR A 73 13.46 -1.42 1.74
CA THR A 73 14.06 -0.10 1.44
C THR A 73 14.82 -0.11 0.11
N PRO A 74 15.69 -1.10 -0.18
CA PRO A 74 16.37 -1.19 -1.48
C PRO A 74 15.43 -1.30 -2.67
N ILE A 75 14.26 -1.94 -2.53
CA ILE A 75 13.25 -2.00 -3.60
C ILE A 75 12.80 -0.60 -4.04
N SER A 76 12.64 0.36 -3.11
CA SER A 76 12.30 1.75 -3.46
C SER A 76 13.33 2.40 -4.37
N GLY A 77 14.62 2.24 -4.02
CA GLY A 77 15.71 2.76 -4.84
C GLY A 77 15.75 2.10 -6.22
N ALA A 78 15.62 0.78 -6.26
CA ALA A 78 15.60 0.02 -7.51
C ALA A 78 14.44 0.44 -8.43
N LEU A 79 13.25 0.68 -7.87
CA LEU A 79 12.09 1.17 -8.61
C LEU A 79 12.35 2.53 -9.27
N PHE A 80 12.98 3.45 -8.55
CA PHE A 80 13.38 4.73 -9.11
C PHE A 80 14.33 4.56 -10.30
N ASP A 81 15.35 3.73 -10.14
CA ASP A 81 16.31 3.43 -11.21
C ASP A 81 15.64 2.73 -12.40
N ILE A 82 14.66 1.85 -12.17
CA ILE A 82 13.89 1.18 -13.23
C ILE A 82 13.05 2.19 -14.00
N VAL A 83 12.31 3.07 -13.31
CA VAL A 83 11.51 4.11 -13.97
C VAL A 83 12.38 5.02 -14.83
N ALA A 84 13.55 5.41 -14.31
CA ALA A 84 14.52 6.20 -15.07
C ALA A 84 15.07 5.43 -16.29
N ARG A 85 15.48 4.16 -16.12
CA ARG A 85 16.03 3.31 -17.20
C ARG A 85 15.03 2.99 -18.29
N LEU A 86 13.79 2.69 -17.91
CA LEU A 86 12.69 2.42 -18.84
C LEU A 86 12.16 3.70 -19.51
N ARG A 87 12.67 4.89 -19.11
CA ARG A 87 12.26 6.19 -19.64
C ARG A 87 10.75 6.41 -19.57
N LEU A 88 10.13 5.91 -18.49
CA LEU A 88 8.67 6.04 -18.27
C LEU A 88 8.27 7.45 -17.81
N LEU A 89 9.26 8.27 -17.45
CA LEU A 89 9.12 9.70 -17.20
C LEU A 89 10.24 10.46 -17.90
N PRO A 90 9.96 11.65 -18.47
CA PRO A 90 11.00 12.56 -18.92
C PRO A 90 11.87 13.04 -17.74
N ALA A 91 13.16 13.30 -17.98
CA ALA A 91 14.13 13.62 -16.94
C ALA A 91 13.80 14.94 -16.21
N GLU A 92 13.18 15.89 -16.91
CA GLU A 92 12.69 17.16 -16.37
C GLU A 92 11.59 16.98 -15.33
N HIS A 93 10.82 15.88 -15.37
CA HIS A 93 9.82 15.57 -14.36
C HIS A 93 10.40 14.83 -13.15
N LEU A 94 11.61 14.27 -13.26
CA LEU A 94 12.36 13.77 -12.11
C LEU A 94 12.95 14.94 -11.30
N ALA A 95 13.19 16.09 -11.93
CA ALA A 95 13.57 17.32 -11.25
C ALA A 95 12.33 18.05 -10.69
N GLY A 96 12.35 18.45 -9.42
CA GLY A 96 11.29 19.28 -8.82
C GLY A 96 10.13 18.49 -8.19
N ARG A 97 8.91 19.06 -8.22
CA ARG A 97 7.76 18.57 -7.42
C ARG A 97 7.27 17.18 -7.83
N SER A 98 7.31 16.85 -9.12
CA SER A 98 6.86 15.54 -9.63
C SER A 98 7.81 14.41 -9.22
N GLY A 99 9.12 14.66 -9.21
CA GLY A 99 10.13 13.73 -8.67
C GLY A 99 9.97 13.49 -7.17
N HIS A 100 9.63 14.54 -6.40
CA HIS A 100 9.31 14.38 -4.98
C HIS A 100 8.06 13.50 -4.77
N VAL A 101 6.97 13.74 -5.52
CA VAL A 101 5.75 12.91 -5.44
C VAL A 101 6.05 11.45 -5.78
N LEU A 102 6.90 11.20 -6.77
CA LEU A 102 7.32 9.85 -7.15
C LEU A 102 8.14 9.17 -6.03
N SER A 103 9.10 9.90 -5.45
CA SER A 103 9.89 9.40 -4.32
C SER A 103 9.02 9.05 -3.12
N GLU A 104 8.06 9.90 -2.77
CA GLU A 104 7.08 9.63 -1.71
C GLU A 104 6.19 8.43 -2.04
N ALA A 105 5.81 8.23 -3.31
CA ALA A 105 5.06 7.06 -3.72
C ALA A 105 5.86 5.76 -3.51
N PHE A 106 7.16 5.75 -3.84
CA PHE A 106 8.02 4.59 -3.62
C PHE A 106 8.26 4.35 -2.13
N ARG A 107 8.53 5.38 -1.34
CA ARG A 107 8.66 5.27 0.12
C ARG A 107 7.43 4.60 0.76
N ASN A 108 6.23 4.99 0.33
CA ASN A 108 4.98 4.36 0.78
C ASN A 108 4.82 2.90 0.31
N LEU A 109 5.37 2.55 -0.84
CA LEU A 109 5.39 1.17 -1.32
C LEU A 109 6.35 0.30 -0.52
N SER A 110 7.54 0.79 -0.16
CA SER A 110 8.48 0.08 0.73
C SER A 110 7.87 -0.18 2.11
N LYS A 111 7.11 0.77 2.64
CA LYS A 111 6.32 0.56 3.86
C LYS A 111 5.41 -0.65 3.75
N HIS A 112 4.65 -0.69 2.65
CA HIS A 112 3.69 -1.74 2.39
C HIS A 112 4.35 -3.08 2.19
N ALA A 113 5.47 -3.12 1.47
CA ALA A 113 6.33 -4.29 1.40
C ALA A 113 6.66 -4.82 2.79
N GLY A 114 7.06 -3.96 3.74
CA GLY A 114 7.31 -4.33 5.13
C GLY A 114 6.12 -5.02 5.80
N TRP A 115 4.93 -4.45 5.69
CA TRP A 115 3.72 -5.05 6.27
C TRP A 115 3.35 -6.40 5.64
N HIS A 116 3.54 -6.58 4.32
CA HIS A 116 3.32 -7.89 3.69
C HIS A 116 4.29 -8.94 4.20
N LEU A 117 5.58 -8.59 4.29
CA LEU A 117 6.59 -9.50 4.83
C LEU A 117 6.35 -9.82 6.31
N PHE A 118 5.90 -8.85 7.10
CA PHE A 118 5.52 -9.06 8.50
C PHE A 118 4.39 -10.07 8.63
N GLU A 119 3.32 -9.95 7.82
CA GLU A 119 2.19 -10.88 7.85
C GLU A 119 2.58 -12.31 7.45
N LEU A 120 3.53 -12.45 6.50
CA LEU A 120 4.09 -13.74 6.08
C LEU A 120 5.00 -14.35 7.16
N ALA A 121 5.94 -13.56 7.70
CA ALA A 121 6.91 -14.01 8.69
C ALA A 121 6.26 -14.42 10.02
N ARG A 122 5.12 -13.81 10.39
CA ARG A 122 4.37 -14.15 11.61
C ARG A 122 3.35 -15.27 11.43
N ARG A 123 3.13 -15.74 10.19
CA ARG A 123 2.21 -16.84 9.85
C ARG A 123 2.81 -17.75 8.79
N PRO A 124 3.77 -18.63 9.14
CA PRO A 124 4.46 -19.40 8.11
C PRO A 124 3.57 -20.41 7.38
N GLU A 125 2.43 -20.81 7.96
CA GLU A 125 1.37 -21.55 7.28
C GLU A 125 0.79 -20.79 6.07
N LEU A 126 0.83 -19.45 6.11
CA LEU A 126 0.42 -18.59 5.01
C LEU A 126 1.38 -18.72 3.82
N CYS A 127 2.69 -18.79 4.08
CA CYS A 127 3.68 -19.05 3.03
C CYS A 127 3.43 -20.39 2.35
N GLU A 128 3.17 -21.45 3.13
CA GLU A 128 2.84 -22.76 2.56
C GLU A 128 1.57 -22.71 1.72
N MET A 129 0.51 -22.08 2.23
CA MET A 129 -0.75 -21.95 1.49
C MET A 129 -0.57 -21.19 0.17
N LEU A 130 0.12 -20.05 0.19
CA LEU A 130 0.36 -19.24 -1.01
C LEU A 130 1.28 -19.94 -2.01
N ARG A 131 2.19 -20.81 -1.56
CA ARG A 131 3.01 -21.63 -2.47
C ARG A 131 2.18 -22.68 -3.21
N HIS A 132 1.21 -23.28 -2.52
CA HIS A 132 0.32 -24.28 -3.11
C HIS A 132 -0.83 -23.67 -3.93
N GLN A 133 -1.22 -22.43 -3.63
CA GLN A 133 -2.30 -21.69 -4.26
C GLN A 133 -1.83 -20.26 -4.62
N PRO A 134 -0.91 -20.11 -5.59
CA PRO A 134 -0.31 -18.82 -5.94
C PRO A 134 -1.33 -17.79 -6.45
N GLU A 135 -2.49 -18.22 -6.94
CA GLU A 135 -3.60 -17.35 -7.31
C GLU A 135 -4.13 -16.51 -6.13
N LEU A 136 -3.97 -16.99 -4.89
CA LEU A 136 -4.37 -16.28 -3.67
C LEU A 136 -3.43 -15.12 -3.31
N ILE A 137 -2.24 -15.02 -3.92
CA ILE A 137 -1.30 -13.91 -3.67
C ILE A 137 -1.97 -12.57 -3.96
N ARG A 138 -2.82 -12.50 -5.00
CA ARG A 138 -3.56 -11.27 -5.31
C ARG A 138 -4.51 -10.87 -4.18
N GLU A 139 -5.22 -11.84 -3.59
CA GLU A 139 -6.13 -11.59 -2.47
C GLU A 139 -5.36 -11.19 -1.21
N PHE A 140 -4.26 -11.89 -0.93
CA PHE A 140 -3.36 -11.55 0.17
C PHE A 140 -2.86 -10.11 0.08
N VAL A 141 -2.42 -9.66 -1.10
CA VAL A 141 -1.96 -8.27 -1.29
C VAL A 141 -3.06 -7.25 -0.99
N GLU A 142 -4.29 -7.45 -1.47
CA GLU A 142 -5.40 -6.53 -1.16
C GLU A 142 -5.78 -6.59 0.33
N GLU A 143 -5.68 -7.75 0.96
CA GLU A 143 -6.08 -7.94 2.35
C GLU A 143 -5.08 -7.30 3.33
N VAL A 144 -3.78 -7.40 3.06
CA VAL A 144 -2.78 -6.63 3.82
C VAL A 144 -2.95 -5.13 3.57
N LEU A 145 -3.29 -4.71 2.34
CA LEU A 145 -3.65 -3.32 2.08
C LEU A 145 -4.86 -2.91 2.92
N ARG A 146 -5.92 -3.73 3.03
CA ARG A 146 -7.12 -3.46 3.83
C ARG A 146 -6.79 -3.29 5.31
N LEU A 147 -6.03 -4.23 5.89
CA LEU A 147 -5.59 -4.16 7.28
C LEU A 147 -4.69 -2.95 7.50
N GLU A 148 -3.66 -2.76 6.69
CA GLU A 148 -2.68 -1.69 6.90
C GLU A 148 -2.76 -0.62 5.82
N PRO A 149 -3.80 0.22 5.76
CA PRO A 149 -3.95 1.16 4.66
C PRO A 149 -2.74 2.08 4.51
N MET A 150 -2.38 2.39 3.25
CA MET A 150 -1.24 3.27 2.94
C MET A 150 -1.33 4.57 3.73
N VAL A 151 -2.55 5.12 3.77
CA VAL A 151 -2.95 6.30 4.52
C VAL A 151 -3.99 5.87 5.56
N GLN A 152 -3.67 6.07 6.83
CA GLN A 152 -4.49 5.69 8.00
C GLN A 152 -5.69 6.62 8.17
N GLY A 153 -5.50 7.90 7.87
CA GLY A 153 -6.53 8.92 7.94
C GLY A 153 -6.29 10.03 6.93
N CYS A 154 -7.36 10.59 6.38
CA CYS A 154 -7.28 11.64 5.38
C CYS A 154 -8.25 12.77 5.69
N GLN A 155 -7.76 14.01 5.66
CA GLN A 155 -8.58 15.19 5.90
C GLN A 155 -9.36 15.59 4.64
N ARG A 156 -10.57 16.09 4.85
CA ARG A 156 -11.42 16.75 3.87
C ARG A 156 -11.89 18.08 4.42
N PHE A 157 -12.17 19.02 3.53
CA PHE A 157 -12.74 20.32 3.88
C PHE A 157 -14.12 20.42 3.23
N THR A 158 -15.14 20.73 4.02
CA THR A 158 -16.47 21.02 3.46
C THR A 158 -16.43 22.35 2.71
N THR A 159 -16.88 22.35 1.45
CA THR A 159 -16.95 23.58 0.62
C THR A 159 -18.34 24.21 0.64
N GLN A 160 -19.35 23.44 1.04
CA GLN A 160 -20.75 23.82 1.18
C GLN A 160 -21.35 23.04 2.36
N PRO A 161 -22.56 23.40 2.84
CA PRO A 161 -23.28 22.57 3.79
C PRO A 161 -23.43 21.14 3.25
N THR A 162 -23.04 20.14 4.03
CA THR A 162 -23.06 18.73 3.64
C THR A 162 -23.50 17.88 4.83
N THR A 163 -24.32 16.86 4.60
CA THR A 163 -24.65 15.85 5.61
C THR A 163 -23.70 14.67 5.48
N VAL A 164 -23.14 14.21 6.60
CA VAL A 164 -22.26 13.05 6.67
C VAL A 164 -22.55 12.25 7.95
N GLY A 165 -22.84 10.97 7.86
CA GLY A 165 -23.23 10.17 9.04
C GLY A 165 -24.60 10.57 9.59
N GLY A 166 -25.47 11.18 8.77
CA GLY A 166 -26.67 11.89 9.27
C GLY A 166 -26.39 13.17 10.07
N VAL A 167 -25.13 13.63 10.12
CA VAL A 167 -24.73 14.88 10.81
C VAL A 167 -24.57 16.00 9.79
N GLU A 168 -25.26 17.12 10.00
CA GLU A 168 -25.03 18.32 9.20
C GLU A 168 -23.69 18.98 9.53
N VAL A 169 -22.87 19.17 8.51
CA VAL A 169 -21.55 19.80 8.60
C VAL A 169 -21.57 21.12 7.82
N PRO A 170 -21.37 22.27 8.48
CA PRO A 170 -21.27 23.57 7.81
C PRO A 170 -20.09 23.62 6.82
N PRO A 171 -20.06 24.59 5.88
CA PRO A 171 -18.87 24.85 5.06
C PRO A 171 -17.67 25.28 5.91
N GLY A 172 -16.46 25.07 5.39
CA GLY A 172 -15.20 25.47 6.02
C GLY A 172 -14.77 24.59 7.20
N ARG A 173 -15.33 23.38 7.34
CA ARG A 173 -14.99 22.44 8.42
C ARG A 173 -14.06 21.34 7.94
N VAL A 174 -13.15 20.95 8.83
CA VAL A 174 -12.28 19.78 8.62
C VAL A 174 -13.03 18.52 9.04
N VAL A 175 -13.10 17.56 8.14
CA VAL A 175 -13.61 16.21 8.39
C VAL A 175 -12.44 15.24 8.24
N MET A 176 -12.20 14.41 9.26
CA MET A 176 -11.19 13.36 9.20
C MET A 176 -11.86 12.04 8.79
N LEU A 177 -11.41 11.46 7.68
CA LEU A 177 -11.79 10.11 7.27
C LEU A 177 -10.78 9.14 7.86
N CYS A 178 -11.18 8.37 8.87
CA CYS A 178 -10.35 7.36 9.51
C CYS A 178 -10.38 6.04 8.71
N ILE A 179 -9.58 5.96 7.65
CA ILE A 179 -9.53 4.82 6.72
C ILE A 179 -9.20 3.50 7.45
N ALA A 180 -8.27 3.54 8.40
CA ALA A 180 -7.90 2.36 9.19
C ALA A 180 -9.08 1.82 10.03
N ALA A 181 -9.92 2.71 10.55
CA ALA A 181 -11.04 2.35 11.42
C ALA A 181 -12.23 1.78 10.63
N VAL A 182 -12.61 2.38 9.50
CA VAL A 182 -13.77 1.92 8.70
C VAL A 182 -13.56 0.52 8.11
N GLN A 183 -12.31 0.06 8.03
CA GLN A 183 -11.97 -1.27 7.56
C GLN A 183 -11.99 -2.33 8.67
N ARG A 184 -12.30 -1.94 9.92
CA ARG A 184 -12.31 -2.77 11.14
C ARG A 184 -13.53 -2.49 12.04
N ASP A 185 -14.53 -1.78 11.52
CA ASP A 185 -15.67 -1.29 12.31
C ASP A 185 -16.76 -2.34 12.57
N GLY A 186 -16.56 -3.58 12.10
CA GLY A 186 -17.55 -4.66 12.21
C GLY A 186 -18.82 -4.44 11.40
N SER A 187 -18.84 -3.49 10.47
CA SER A 187 -20.03 -3.20 9.65
C SER A 187 -20.37 -4.29 8.63
N ASP A 188 -19.37 -5.06 8.20
CA ASP A 188 -19.54 -6.25 7.36
C ASP A 188 -18.56 -7.36 7.76
N ALA A 189 -18.70 -8.54 7.15
CA ALA A 189 -17.91 -9.73 7.46
C ALA A 189 -16.38 -9.55 7.29
N MET A 190 -15.96 -8.48 6.59
CA MET A 190 -14.57 -8.20 6.25
C MET A 190 -14.08 -6.88 6.82
N SER A 191 -14.94 -6.15 7.51
CA SER A 191 -14.56 -5.10 8.45
C SER A 191 -14.08 -5.71 9.77
N THR A 192 -13.10 -6.62 9.71
CA THR A 192 -12.51 -7.34 10.85
C THR A 192 -11.01 -7.03 10.98
N ASP A 193 -10.46 -7.31 12.17
CA ASP A 193 -9.02 -7.27 12.45
C ASP A 193 -8.27 -8.47 11.87
N ASP A 194 -8.99 -9.50 11.42
CA ASP A 194 -8.42 -10.73 10.88
C ASP A 194 -7.97 -10.59 9.43
N LEU A 195 -6.93 -11.35 9.05
CA LEU A 195 -6.53 -11.52 7.66
C LEU A 195 -7.44 -12.57 7.00
N VAL A 196 -8.27 -12.17 6.05
CA VAL A 196 -9.24 -13.06 5.37
C VAL A 196 -8.94 -13.17 3.88
N ILE A 197 -8.60 -14.37 3.43
CA ILE A 197 -8.29 -14.71 2.02
C ILE A 197 -8.93 -16.05 1.65
N GLY A 198 -9.05 -16.34 0.35
CA GLY A 198 -9.81 -17.50 -0.16
C GLY A 198 -11.32 -17.22 -0.25
N VAL A 199 -11.70 -15.95 -0.16
CA VAL A 199 -13.06 -15.44 -0.36
C VAL A 199 -12.98 -14.31 -1.39
N ARG A 200 -14.12 -13.91 -1.96
CA ARG A 200 -14.13 -12.84 -2.95
C ARG A 200 -13.52 -11.56 -2.39
N ALA A 201 -12.44 -11.06 -3.02
CA ALA A 201 -11.77 -9.82 -2.62
C ALA A 201 -12.75 -8.65 -2.35
N HIS A 202 -12.60 -8.01 -1.19
CA HIS A 202 -13.49 -6.94 -0.73
C HIS A 202 -13.05 -5.57 -1.22
N ARG A 203 -14.03 -4.67 -1.43
CA ARG A 203 -13.72 -3.26 -1.66
C ARG A 203 -13.13 -2.68 -0.37
N HIS A 204 -11.99 -2.04 -0.46
CA HIS A 204 -11.30 -1.36 0.64
C HIS A 204 -10.74 0.00 0.14
N TRP A 205 -10.31 0.87 1.04
CA TRP A 205 -9.99 2.29 0.72
C TRP A 205 -8.53 2.67 0.89
N SER A 206 -7.67 1.69 1.13
CA SER A 206 -6.23 1.85 1.32
C SER A 206 -5.54 2.57 0.16
N LEU A 207 -6.11 2.49 -1.04
CA LEU A 207 -5.63 3.15 -2.26
C LEU A 207 -6.59 4.24 -2.76
N GLY A 208 -7.36 4.84 -1.84
CA GLY A 208 -8.29 5.92 -2.13
C GLY A 208 -9.48 5.50 -3.00
N ALA A 209 -10.35 6.47 -3.28
CA ALA A 209 -11.53 6.30 -4.13
C ALA A 209 -11.95 7.64 -4.76
N GLY A 210 -12.83 7.59 -5.74
CA GLY A 210 -13.26 8.74 -6.54
C GLY A 210 -12.08 9.48 -7.19
N SER A 211 -12.17 10.81 -7.21
CA SER A 211 -11.16 11.74 -7.74
C SER A 211 -9.76 11.57 -7.14
N MET A 212 -9.70 11.06 -5.91
CA MET A 212 -8.49 10.87 -5.11
C MET A 212 -8.00 9.41 -5.10
N ARG A 213 -8.53 8.56 -5.99
CA ARG A 213 -8.02 7.20 -6.16
C ARG A 213 -6.55 7.23 -6.53
N CYS A 214 -5.75 6.40 -5.86
CA CYS A 214 -4.32 6.28 -6.10
C CYS A 214 -4.07 5.88 -7.56
N ARG A 215 -3.45 6.78 -8.32
CA ARG A 215 -3.08 6.54 -9.73
C ARG A 215 -2.10 5.37 -9.82
N GLY A 216 -1.13 5.31 -8.92
CA GLY A 216 -0.14 4.23 -8.83
C GLY A 216 -0.67 2.90 -8.29
N GLY A 217 -1.97 2.75 -8.05
CA GLY A 217 -2.54 1.54 -7.45
C GLY A 217 -2.28 0.26 -8.26
N HIS A 218 -2.08 0.34 -9.58
CA HIS A 218 -1.69 -0.81 -10.40
C HIS A 218 -0.23 -1.20 -10.19
N ILE A 219 0.69 -0.23 -10.14
CA ILE A 219 2.12 -0.45 -9.88
C ILE A 219 2.30 -1.07 -8.49
N VAL A 220 1.66 -0.47 -7.48
CA VAL A 220 1.70 -0.96 -6.08
C VAL A 220 1.35 -2.45 -6.02
N ARG A 221 0.23 -2.84 -6.63
CA ARG A 221 -0.23 -4.24 -6.63
C ARG A 221 0.75 -5.17 -7.33
N GLN A 222 1.28 -4.78 -8.48
CA GLN A 222 2.22 -5.62 -9.23
C GLN A 222 3.55 -5.79 -8.49
N VAL A 223 4.09 -4.72 -7.90
CA VAL A 223 5.32 -4.79 -7.11
C VAL A 223 5.15 -5.65 -5.87
N LEU A 224 4.05 -5.46 -5.13
CA LEU A 224 3.76 -6.27 -3.94
C LEU A 224 3.51 -7.74 -4.30
N HIS A 225 2.85 -8.00 -5.43
CA HIS A 225 2.66 -9.36 -5.93
C HIS A 225 4.01 -10.04 -6.21
N VAL A 226 4.91 -9.38 -6.96
CA VAL A 226 6.26 -9.90 -7.22
C VAL A 226 7.01 -10.14 -5.91
N LEU A 227 6.96 -9.20 -4.97
CA LEU A 227 7.60 -9.35 -3.66
C LEU A 227 7.09 -10.60 -2.92
N VAL A 228 5.78 -10.76 -2.82
CA VAL A 228 5.17 -11.90 -2.11
C VAL A 228 5.50 -13.21 -2.79
N GLU A 229 5.40 -13.28 -4.12
CA GLU A 229 5.74 -14.46 -4.90
C GLU A 229 7.20 -14.89 -4.67
N GLU A 230 8.16 -13.98 -4.85
CA GLU A 230 9.57 -14.28 -4.61
C GLU A 230 9.86 -14.59 -3.14
N TRP A 231 9.17 -13.95 -2.19
CA TRP A 231 9.34 -14.22 -0.76
C TRP A 231 8.87 -15.63 -0.39
N VAL A 232 7.66 -16.00 -0.82
CA VAL A 232 7.08 -17.31 -0.55
C VAL A 232 7.99 -18.41 -1.09
N ASP A 233 8.54 -18.25 -2.29
CA ASP A 233 9.40 -19.26 -2.89
C ASP A 233 10.78 -19.38 -2.23
N ARG A 234 11.35 -18.27 -1.75
CA ARG A 234 12.78 -18.22 -1.34
C ARG A 234 12.99 -18.12 0.17
N ALA A 235 12.15 -17.36 0.85
CA ALA A 235 12.33 -16.96 2.25
C ALA A 235 11.15 -17.32 3.16
N GLY A 236 10.17 -18.07 2.66
CA GLY A 236 8.98 -18.48 3.44
C GLY A 236 9.27 -19.34 4.70
N HIS A 237 10.52 -19.71 4.93
CA HIS A 237 11.00 -20.40 6.13
C HIS A 237 11.61 -19.48 7.19
N LEU A 238 11.81 -18.19 6.89
CA LEU A 238 12.21 -17.19 7.87
C LEU A 238 11.01 -16.79 8.72
N GLU A 239 11.25 -16.56 10.00
CA GLU A 239 10.23 -16.15 10.96
C GLU A 239 10.67 -14.89 11.73
N LEU A 240 9.70 -14.21 12.34
CA LEU A 240 10.00 -13.08 13.22
C LEU A 240 10.86 -13.53 14.40
N VAL A 241 11.80 -12.67 14.80
CA VAL A 241 12.48 -12.83 16.09
C VAL A 241 11.41 -12.91 17.21
N SER A 242 11.53 -13.93 18.06
CA SER A 242 10.58 -14.17 19.15
C SER A 242 10.36 -12.93 20.00
N GLY A 243 9.09 -12.58 20.24
CA GLY A 243 8.69 -11.43 21.04
C GLY A 243 8.74 -10.09 20.31
N PHE A 244 9.11 -10.06 19.02
CA PHE A 244 9.02 -8.86 18.22
C PHE A 244 7.57 -8.40 18.08
N LEU A 245 7.31 -7.14 18.42
CA LEU A 245 6.04 -6.47 18.23
C LEU A 245 6.30 -5.14 17.52
N PRO A 246 5.61 -4.86 16.39
CA PRO A 246 5.65 -3.55 15.79
C PRO A 246 5.27 -2.47 16.80
N ALA A 247 6.17 -1.50 16.99
CA ALA A 247 5.91 -0.34 17.82
C ALA A 247 5.78 0.90 16.94
N ALA A 248 4.68 1.64 17.11
CA ALA A 248 4.53 2.98 16.59
C ALA A 248 4.56 3.97 17.76
N GLY A 249 5.36 5.02 17.67
CA GLY A 249 5.35 6.08 18.68
C GLY A 249 3.99 6.79 18.74
N PHE A 250 3.59 7.28 19.91
CA PHE A 250 2.44 8.17 20.05
C PHE A 250 2.87 9.48 20.75
N PRO A 251 2.44 10.67 20.27
CA PRO A 251 1.60 10.89 19.09
C PRO A 251 2.39 10.70 17.80
N ASN A 252 1.87 9.89 16.87
CA ASN A 252 2.34 9.90 15.49
C ASN A 252 1.38 10.75 14.65
N THR A 253 1.88 11.86 14.13
CA THR A 253 1.12 12.75 13.24
C THR A 253 1.27 12.35 11.77
N GLU A 254 2.13 11.38 11.47
CA GLU A 254 2.24 10.84 10.13
C GLU A 254 0.96 10.08 9.78
N SER A 255 0.47 10.32 8.57
CA SER A 255 -0.72 9.64 8.06
C SER A 255 -0.45 8.17 7.72
N ALA A 256 0.77 7.66 7.92
CA ALA A 256 1.21 6.33 7.57
C ALA A 256 2.01 5.70 8.72
N LEU A 257 1.66 4.48 9.12
CA LEU A 257 2.45 3.67 10.08
C LEU A 257 3.53 2.88 9.35
N PHE A 258 4.79 3.07 9.74
CA PHE A 258 5.96 2.37 9.18
C PHE A 258 6.53 1.37 10.19
N LEU A 259 6.97 0.22 9.69
CA LEU A 259 7.86 -0.67 10.44
C LEU A 259 9.28 -0.07 10.36
N PRO A 260 9.90 0.31 11.49
CA PRO A 260 11.28 0.82 11.47
C PRO A 260 12.29 -0.29 11.17
N GLU A 261 11.96 -1.52 11.57
CA GLU A 261 12.72 -2.75 11.36
C GLU A 261 11.75 -3.92 11.21
N LEU A 262 12.21 -4.99 10.59
CA LEU A 262 11.56 -6.29 10.54
C LEU A 262 12.60 -7.39 10.77
N PRO A 263 12.92 -7.69 12.04
CA PRO A 263 13.98 -8.63 12.38
C PRO A 263 13.50 -10.07 12.17
N LEU A 264 14.25 -10.81 11.35
CA LEU A 264 13.95 -12.18 10.95
C LEU A 264 15.10 -13.13 11.29
N VAL A 265 14.74 -14.39 11.51
CA VAL A 265 15.67 -15.50 11.75
C VAL A 265 15.20 -16.76 11.05
N THR A 266 16.12 -17.67 10.74
CA THR A 266 15.77 -19.03 10.31
C THR A 266 14.99 -19.75 11.39
N ARG A 267 13.89 -20.39 11.02
CA ARG A 267 13.15 -21.29 11.90
C ARG A 267 14.07 -22.41 12.44
N THR A 268 14.05 -22.58 13.77
CA THR A 268 14.81 -23.63 14.46
C THR A 268 14.09 -24.97 14.47
#